data_AF-A0A8J5TMZ5-F1
#
_entry.id   AF-A0A8J5TMZ5-F1
#
_cell.length_a   1.000
_cell.length_b   1.000
_cell.length_c   1.000
_cell.angle_alpha   90.00
_cell.angle_beta   90.00
_cell.angle_gamma   90.00
#
_symmetry.space_group_name_H-M   'P 1'
#
loop_
_entity.id
_entity.type
_entity.pdbx_description
1 polymer ?
#
loop_
_entity_poly.entity_id
_entity_poly.type
_entity_poly.pdbx_seq_one_letter_code
_entity_poly.pdbx_strand_id
1 'polypeptide(L)'
;MNQAGTLELGRVVGGTGTINGLIYARGNKHDLDQWAALGNPGWDYLSVLPYFIKAEDYPGSLPHTECYLKPASSRLNLHILHSTTVLQKVVYSVCIPVKVLTVRARREVILSAGAVNSPKILMLSGVGDREHLRQHKIRVVTDLPGVGQNLQDHVSVYGLSWTVRKGLTNSFIDALSPLSLRRYITERQGPLATSPELVSAWVKSSEEGDPGWMDTQLFLISQTSAADKGFAYESYFKDIYGQEGFTLRPGAVRPKSRGFVALGSSDPQQPPVDPRYLSHPDDVRLLVKDES
;
A
#
# COMPACT_ATOMS: atom_id res chain seq x y z
N MET A 1 -18.87 -17.96 -2.76
CA MET A 1 -18.99 -16.63 -3.39
C MET A 1 -17.67 -15.90 -3.15
N ASN A 2 -16.85 -15.71 -4.18
CA ASN A 2 -15.68 -14.82 -4.06
C ASN A 2 -16.22 -13.39 -4.02
N GLN A 3 -16.23 -12.77 -2.84
CA GLN A 3 -16.35 -11.32 -2.79
C GLN A 3 -15.06 -10.76 -3.40
N ALA A 4 -15.18 -10.05 -4.52
CA ALA A 4 -14.06 -9.31 -5.07
C ALA A 4 -13.66 -8.23 -4.04
N GLY A 5 -12.52 -8.43 -3.39
CA GLY A 5 -11.95 -7.41 -2.51
C GLY A 5 -11.56 -6.18 -3.34
N THR A 6 -11.80 -4.99 -2.79
CA THR A 6 -11.35 -3.74 -3.41
C THR A 6 -9.92 -3.45 -2.98
N LEU A 7 -9.03 -3.20 -3.95
CA LEU A 7 -7.70 -2.65 -3.69
C LEU A 7 -7.73 -1.14 -3.83
N GLU A 8 -7.41 -0.42 -2.75
CA GLU A 8 -7.40 1.04 -2.72
C GLU A 8 -6.01 1.59 -3.07
N LEU A 9 -5.97 2.58 -3.97
CA LEU A 9 -4.74 3.21 -4.45
C LEU A 9 -4.87 4.73 -4.44
N GLY A 10 -3.81 5.42 -4.01
CA GLY A 10 -3.78 6.88 -4.01
C GLY A 10 -3.72 7.46 -5.43
N ARG A 11 -4.77 8.19 -5.84
CA ARG A 11 -4.83 8.93 -7.11
C ARG A 11 -4.67 10.44 -6.88
N VAL A 12 -3.51 10.82 -6.35
CA VAL A 12 -3.16 12.21 -6.01
C VAL A 12 -1.65 12.42 -6.15
N VAL A 13 -1.17 13.66 -6.24
CA VAL A 13 0.28 13.94 -6.16
C VAL A 13 0.80 13.46 -4.80
N GLY A 14 1.83 12.61 -4.82
CA GLY A 14 2.33 11.89 -3.64
C GLY A 14 1.87 10.43 -3.54
N GLY A 15 0.90 10.04 -4.38
CA GLY A 15 0.40 8.66 -4.47
C GLY A 15 -0.22 8.17 -3.16
N THR A 16 -0.10 6.86 -2.90
CA THR A 16 -0.62 6.23 -1.68
C THR A 16 0.00 6.77 -0.40
N GLY A 17 1.20 7.38 -0.47
CA GLY A 17 1.84 8.03 0.69
C GLY A 17 1.06 9.20 1.28
N THR A 18 0.06 9.75 0.57
CA THR A 18 -0.82 10.82 1.05
C THR A 18 -2.05 10.30 1.79
N ILE A 19 -2.40 9.02 1.64
CA ILE A 19 -3.60 8.39 2.21
C ILE A 19 -3.28 7.17 3.10
N ASN A 20 -2.02 7.00 3.50
CA ASN A 20 -1.56 5.82 4.23
C ASN A 20 -1.87 5.91 5.74
N GLY A 21 -1.58 4.83 6.47
CA GLY A 21 -1.71 4.78 7.93
C GLY A 21 -0.58 5.47 8.72
N LEU A 22 0.34 6.16 8.05
CA LEU A 22 1.50 6.86 8.63
C LEU A 22 2.47 5.99 9.46
N ILE A 23 2.39 4.67 9.35
CA ILE A 23 3.30 3.74 10.02
C ILE A 23 4.64 3.77 9.28
N TYR A 24 5.70 4.12 10.00
CA TYR A 24 7.06 3.98 9.50
C TYR A 24 7.68 2.68 9.99
N ALA A 25 8.13 1.83 9.06
CA ALA A 25 8.92 0.65 9.35
C ALA A 25 9.98 0.46 8.25
N ARG A 26 11.21 0.12 8.65
CA ARG A 26 12.23 -0.34 7.70
C ARG A 26 11.90 -1.75 7.22
N GLY A 27 12.44 -2.13 6.06
CA GLY A 27 12.47 -3.53 5.64
C GLY A 27 13.31 -4.37 6.60
N ASN A 28 12.94 -5.64 6.78
CA ASN A 28 13.73 -6.58 7.56
C ASN A 28 14.99 -6.98 6.78
N LYS A 29 16.10 -7.18 7.49
CA LYS A 29 17.39 -7.54 6.89
C LYS A 29 17.33 -8.81 6.04
N HIS A 30 16.62 -9.84 6.51
CA HIS A 30 16.52 -11.12 5.81
C HIS A 30 15.84 -10.96 4.44
N ASP A 31 14.82 -10.10 4.33
CA ASP A 31 14.12 -9.89 3.06
C ASP A 31 15.05 -9.25 2.01
N LEU A 32 15.85 -8.28 2.43
CA LEU A 32 16.77 -7.54 1.55
C LEU A 32 17.98 -8.39 1.15
N ASP A 33 18.56 -9.11 2.11
CA ASP A 33 19.63 -10.07 1.81
C ASP A 33 19.14 -11.17 0.87
N GLN A 34 17.88 -11.62 1.02
CA GLN A 34 17.26 -12.57 0.10
C GLN A 34 17.12 -11.98 -1.31
N TRP A 35 16.77 -10.70 -1.46
CA TRP A 35 16.73 -10.05 -2.78
C TRP A 35 18.10 -10.06 -3.46
N ALA A 36 19.17 -9.78 -2.72
CA ALA A 36 20.52 -9.86 -3.25
C ALA A 36 20.89 -11.29 -3.66
N ALA A 37 20.55 -12.28 -2.82
CA ALA A 37 20.76 -13.70 -3.12
C ALA A 37 19.98 -14.19 -4.36
N LEU A 38 18.83 -13.58 -4.67
CA LEU A 38 18.04 -13.83 -5.87
C LEU A 38 18.60 -13.15 -7.13
N GLY A 39 19.80 -12.58 -7.07
CA GLY A 39 20.50 -12.01 -8.23
C GLY A 39 20.37 -10.50 -8.37
N ASN A 40 20.01 -9.78 -7.29
CA ASN A 40 19.95 -8.30 -7.28
C ASN A 40 21.13 -7.71 -6.48
N PRO A 41 22.37 -7.74 -7.00
CA PRO A 41 23.52 -7.24 -6.26
C PRO A 41 23.33 -5.75 -5.86
N GLY A 42 23.73 -5.41 -4.64
CA GLY A 42 23.54 -4.06 -4.08
C GLY A 42 22.18 -3.81 -3.43
N TRP A 43 21.30 -4.82 -3.37
CA TRP A 43 20.00 -4.75 -2.68
C TRP A 43 19.98 -5.46 -1.31
N ASP A 44 21.14 -5.93 -0.83
CA ASP A 44 21.26 -6.46 0.54
C ASP A 44 21.07 -5.34 1.58
N TYR A 45 20.81 -5.73 2.83
CA TYR A 45 20.47 -4.75 3.88
C TYR A 45 21.53 -3.67 4.07
N LEU A 46 22.82 -4.04 4.03
CA LEU A 46 23.90 -3.08 4.29
C LEU A 46 24.04 -2.09 3.14
N SER A 47 23.85 -2.55 1.90
CA SER A 47 23.87 -1.68 0.72
C SER A 47 22.74 -0.65 0.73
N VAL A 48 21.53 -1.01 1.22
CA VAL A 48 20.38 -0.10 1.24
C VAL A 48 20.26 0.74 2.51
N LEU A 49 20.88 0.32 3.63
CA LEU A 49 20.81 1.00 4.93
C LEU A 49 21.10 2.52 4.88
N PRO A 50 22.11 3.02 4.15
CA PRO A 50 22.35 4.45 4.05
C PRO A 50 21.16 5.24 3.48
N TYR A 51 20.36 4.62 2.61
CA TYR A 51 19.16 5.24 2.04
C TYR A 51 17.98 5.23 3.02
N PHE A 52 17.85 4.19 3.84
CA PHE A 52 16.89 4.21 4.96
C PHE A 52 17.22 5.34 5.94
N ILE A 53 18.48 5.43 6.38
CA ILE A 53 18.92 6.50 7.29
C ILE A 53 18.68 7.88 6.66
N LYS A 54 18.99 8.05 5.37
CA LYS A 54 18.72 9.30 4.66
C LYS A 54 17.23 9.65 4.59
N ALA A 55 16.35 8.65 4.52
CA ALA A 55 14.91 8.86 4.51
C ALA A 55 14.31 9.13 5.90
N GLU A 56 15.04 8.85 6.98
CA GLU A 56 14.61 9.08 8.37
C GLU A 56 14.83 10.49 8.89
N ASP A 57 15.63 11.29 8.18
CA ASP A 57 15.71 12.74 8.40
C ASP A 57 14.41 13.40 7.85
N TYR A 58 13.30 12.93 8.40
CA TYR A 58 11.92 13.16 8.01
C TYR A 58 11.15 13.52 9.28
N PRO A 59 10.62 14.76 9.37
CA PRO A 59 9.65 15.06 10.41
C PRO A 59 8.41 14.23 10.09
N GLY A 60 8.18 13.18 10.89
CA GLY A 60 7.21 12.06 10.75
C GLY A 60 5.77 12.32 10.28
N SER A 61 5.39 13.54 9.96
CA SER A 61 4.02 14.03 9.84
C SER A 61 3.63 14.60 8.47
N LEU A 62 4.52 14.63 7.48
CA LEU A 62 4.26 15.30 6.19
C LEU A 62 4.34 14.36 4.98
N PRO A 63 3.31 14.23 4.13
CA PRO A 63 3.36 13.38 2.93
C PRO A 63 4.61 13.63 2.07
N HIS A 64 5.08 12.61 1.33
CA HIS A 64 6.23 12.70 0.40
C HIS A 64 6.22 13.95 -0.48
N THR A 65 5.03 14.40 -0.91
CA THR A 65 4.86 15.63 -1.70
C THR A 65 5.37 16.87 -0.97
N GLU A 66 5.06 17.03 0.31
CA GLU A 66 5.46 18.17 1.13
C GLU A 66 6.96 18.17 1.42
N CYS A 67 7.58 16.99 1.55
CA CYS A 67 9.01 16.87 1.86
C CYS A 67 9.93 16.95 0.65
N TYR A 68 9.52 16.35 -0.48
CA TYR A 68 10.41 16.22 -1.65
C TYR A 68 9.97 17.11 -2.83
N LEU A 69 8.69 17.06 -3.19
CA LEU A 69 8.22 17.72 -4.42
C LEU A 69 8.00 19.22 -4.23
N LYS A 70 7.33 19.63 -3.15
CA LYS A 70 7.00 21.03 -2.89
C LYS A 70 8.23 21.92 -2.65
N PRO A 71 9.27 21.49 -1.89
CA PRO A 71 10.47 22.30 -1.76
C PRO A 71 11.27 22.38 -3.07
N ALA A 72 11.13 21.38 -3.95
CA ALA A 72 11.79 21.35 -5.24
C ALA A 72 10.97 21.99 -6.38
N SER A 73 9.69 22.28 -6.19
CA SER A 73 8.79 22.68 -7.28
C SER A 73 9.10 24.05 -7.87
N SER A 74 9.87 24.88 -7.17
CA SER A 74 10.34 26.18 -7.66
C SER A 74 11.58 26.10 -8.56
N ARG A 75 12.22 24.92 -8.66
CA ARG A 75 13.44 24.75 -9.46
C ARG A 75 13.10 24.78 -10.95
N LEU A 76 13.80 25.62 -11.70
CA LEU A 76 13.59 25.80 -13.15
C LEU A 76 13.81 24.54 -13.99
N ASN A 77 14.55 23.56 -13.47
CA ASN A 77 14.85 22.31 -14.15
C ASN A 77 13.87 21.17 -13.80
N LEU A 78 12.81 21.44 -13.04
CA LEU A 78 11.78 20.48 -12.69
C LEU A 78 10.42 20.93 -13.22
N HIS A 79 9.80 20.10 -14.06
CA HIS A 79 8.45 20.33 -14.56
C HIS A 79 7.52 19.25 -13.99
N ILE A 80 6.46 19.66 -13.30
CA ILE A 80 5.48 18.75 -12.70
C ILE A 80 4.18 18.88 -13.48
N LEU A 81 3.79 17.80 -14.18
CA LEU A 81 2.48 17.69 -14.81
C LEU A 81 1.54 16.94 -13.86
N HIS A 82 0.53 17.62 -13.35
CA HIS A 82 -0.53 17.01 -12.54
C HIS A 82 -1.78 16.74 -13.41
N SER A 83 -2.76 16.02 -12.85
CA SER A 83 -4.03 15.68 -13.52
C SER A 83 -3.84 15.05 -14.91
N THR A 84 -2.78 14.23 -15.01
CA THR A 84 -2.22 13.71 -16.25
C THR A 84 -2.20 12.19 -16.16
N THR A 85 -2.88 11.51 -17.09
CA THR A 85 -2.87 10.04 -17.15
C THR A 85 -1.95 9.56 -18.27
N VAL A 86 -1.02 8.68 -17.92
CA VAL A 86 -0.12 8.02 -18.89
C VAL A 86 -0.88 6.89 -19.57
N LEU A 87 -0.96 6.93 -20.90
CA LEU A 87 -1.72 5.95 -21.69
C LEU A 87 -0.84 4.78 -22.18
N GLN A 88 0.34 5.06 -22.75
CA GLN A 88 1.27 4.07 -23.32
C GLN A 88 2.61 4.72 -23.75
N LYS A 89 3.64 3.87 -23.96
CA LYS A 89 4.90 4.07 -24.72
C LYS A 89 5.91 5.12 -24.17
N VAL A 90 7.19 4.90 -24.51
CA VAL A 90 8.41 5.71 -24.21
C VAL A 90 8.36 7.15 -24.76
N VAL A 91 7.31 7.46 -25.50
CA VAL A 91 6.89 8.83 -25.80
C VAL A 91 5.50 8.96 -25.19
N TYR A 92 5.41 9.57 -24.01
CA TYR A 92 4.20 9.49 -23.22
C TYR A 92 3.10 10.33 -23.83
N SER A 93 2.01 9.66 -24.20
CA SER A 93 0.73 10.30 -24.43
C SER A 93 0.06 10.59 -23.08
N VAL A 94 0.03 11.87 -22.72
CA VAL A 94 -0.62 12.40 -21.51
C VAL A 94 -2.02 12.88 -21.87
N CYS A 95 -3.03 12.36 -21.19
CA CYS A 95 -4.37 12.96 -21.22
C CYS A 95 -4.49 14.01 -20.12
N ILE A 96 -4.53 15.29 -20.51
CA ILE A 96 -5.17 16.38 -19.75
C ILE A 96 -6.63 16.36 -20.24
N PRO A 97 -7.69 16.60 -19.44
CA PRO A 97 -9.07 16.13 -19.66
C PRO A 97 -9.72 16.19 -21.07
N VAL A 98 -9.14 16.91 -22.03
CA VAL A 98 -9.60 17.01 -23.43
C VAL A 98 -8.46 16.95 -24.48
N LYS A 99 -7.19 16.73 -24.09
CA LYS A 99 -6.02 16.79 -25.00
C LYS A 99 -4.97 15.71 -24.71
N VAL A 100 -4.56 15.01 -25.77
CA VAL A 100 -3.41 14.09 -25.75
C VAL A 100 -2.13 14.86 -26.07
N LEU A 101 -1.15 14.81 -25.17
CA LEU A 101 0.18 15.41 -25.34
C LEU A 101 1.24 14.35 -25.47
N THR A 102 2.26 14.59 -26.28
CA THR A 102 3.36 13.64 -26.55
C THR A 102 4.63 14.15 -25.87
N VAL A 103 5.10 13.49 -24.81
CA VAL A 103 6.31 13.85 -24.05
C VAL A 103 7.47 12.92 -24.42
N ARG A 104 8.64 13.48 -24.75
CA ARG A 104 9.84 12.71 -25.12
C ARG A 104 10.93 12.87 -24.07
N ALA A 105 11.62 11.78 -23.74
CA ALA A 105 12.83 11.81 -22.91
C ALA A 105 14.09 11.70 -23.79
N ARG A 106 15.13 12.49 -23.48
CA ARG A 106 16.42 12.44 -24.19
C ARG A 106 17.37 11.36 -23.67
N ARG A 107 17.21 10.95 -22.41
CA ARG A 107 18.09 9.95 -21.78
C ARG A 107 17.29 8.75 -21.35
N GLU A 108 16.46 8.94 -20.32
CA GLU A 108 15.83 7.83 -19.64
C GLU A 108 14.39 8.15 -19.26
N VAL A 109 13.67 7.06 -19.04
CA VAL A 109 12.28 7.04 -18.61
C VAL A 109 12.21 6.14 -17.39
N ILE A 110 11.78 6.70 -16.25
CA ILE A 110 11.63 5.97 -14.98
C ILE A 110 10.13 5.85 -14.70
N LEU A 111 9.66 4.61 -14.53
CA LEU A 111 8.25 4.33 -14.26
C LEU A 111 8.04 4.07 -12.76
N SER A 112 7.31 4.98 -12.11
CA SER A 112 7.01 4.92 -10.67
C SER A 112 5.50 4.98 -10.41
N ALA A 113 4.71 4.19 -11.14
CA ALA A 113 3.23 4.21 -11.08
C ALA A 113 2.64 3.25 -10.01
N GLY A 114 3.48 2.69 -9.14
CA GLY A 114 3.10 1.70 -8.13
C GLY A 114 2.96 0.28 -8.68
N ALA A 115 2.81 -0.70 -7.79
CA ALA A 115 2.82 -2.13 -8.11
C ALA A 115 1.68 -2.56 -9.05
N VAL A 116 0.56 -1.83 -9.07
CA VAL A 116 -0.59 -2.11 -9.92
C VAL A 116 -0.46 -1.43 -11.30
N ASN A 117 -0.21 -0.12 -11.35
CA ASN A 117 -0.26 0.59 -12.64
C ASN A 117 1.04 0.47 -13.44
N SER A 118 2.19 0.22 -12.80
CA SER A 118 3.47 0.06 -13.52
C SER A 118 3.47 -1.13 -14.49
N PRO A 119 3.13 -2.37 -14.07
CA PRO A 119 3.06 -3.49 -15.01
C PRO A 119 2.01 -3.27 -16.10
N LYS A 120 0.89 -2.60 -15.79
CA LYS A 120 -0.11 -2.22 -16.79
C LYS A 120 0.47 -1.31 -17.89
N ILE A 121 1.15 -0.25 -17.50
CA ILE A 121 1.77 0.69 -18.45
C ILE A 121 2.84 -0.02 -19.29
N LEU A 122 3.62 -0.92 -18.69
CA LEU A 122 4.58 -1.76 -19.42
C LEU A 122 3.88 -2.63 -20.46
N MET A 123 2.83 -3.36 -20.08
CA MET A 123 2.07 -4.22 -20.99
C MET A 123 1.42 -3.41 -22.12
N LEU A 124 0.76 -2.28 -21.83
CA LEU A 124 0.21 -1.37 -22.84
C LEU A 124 1.29 -0.80 -23.78
N SER A 125 2.54 -0.74 -23.30
CA SER A 125 3.70 -0.32 -24.09
C SER A 125 4.35 -1.47 -24.88
N GLY A 126 3.81 -2.68 -24.81
CA GLY A 126 4.31 -3.87 -25.49
C GLY A 126 5.39 -4.65 -24.73
N VAL A 127 5.55 -4.43 -23.43
CA VAL A 127 6.50 -5.15 -22.57
C VAL A 127 5.73 -6.05 -21.60
N GLY A 128 5.79 -7.36 -21.82
CA GLY A 128 5.01 -8.34 -21.06
C GLY A 128 4.96 -9.70 -21.74
N ASP A 129 4.11 -10.61 -21.26
CA ASP A 129 3.91 -11.93 -21.88
C ASP A 129 3.44 -11.81 -23.33
N ARG A 130 4.16 -12.44 -24.27
CA ARG A 130 3.89 -12.36 -25.71
C ARG A 130 2.44 -12.74 -26.06
N GLU A 131 1.91 -13.81 -25.50
CA GLU A 131 0.59 -14.33 -25.87
C GLU A 131 -0.52 -13.46 -25.30
N HIS A 132 -0.39 -13.03 -24.05
CA HIS A 132 -1.30 -12.06 -23.42
C HIS A 132 -1.35 -10.75 -24.21
N LEU A 133 -0.20 -10.20 -24.61
CA LEU A 133 -0.15 -8.97 -25.41
C LEU A 133 -0.83 -9.14 -26.78
N ARG A 134 -0.64 -10.29 -27.44
CA ARG A 134 -1.30 -10.61 -28.72
C ARG A 134 -2.81 -10.72 -28.58
N GLN A 135 -3.32 -11.31 -27.51
CA GLN A 135 -4.76 -11.40 -27.22
C GLN A 135 -5.40 -10.01 -27.14
N HIS A 136 -4.69 -9.02 -26.60
CA HIS A 136 -5.13 -7.63 -26.54
C HIS A 136 -4.76 -6.77 -27.77
N LYS A 137 -4.26 -7.40 -28.86
CA LYS A 137 -3.85 -6.73 -30.10
C LYS A 137 -2.75 -5.67 -29.89
N ILE A 138 -1.89 -5.88 -28.90
CA ILE A 138 -0.75 -4.99 -28.60
C ILE A 138 0.50 -5.53 -29.29
N ARG A 139 1.24 -4.65 -29.97
CA ARG A 139 2.51 -5.02 -30.58
C ARG A 139 3.54 -5.33 -29.49
N VAL A 140 4.07 -6.54 -29.51
CA VAL A 140 5.15 -6.97 -28.61
C VAL A 140 6.43 -6.23 -28.96
N VAL A 141 6.96 -5.48 -27.99
CA VAL A 141 8.27 -4.83 -28.02
C VAL A 141 9.29 -5.74 -27.35
N THR A 142 8.95 -6.26 -26.17
CA THR A 142 9.78 -7.20 -25.41
C THR A 142 8.90 -8.26 -24.78
N ASP A 143 9.23 -9.52 -25.00
CA ASP A 143 8.59 -10.66 -24.34
C ASP A 143 9.21 -10.85 -22.95
N LEU A 144 8.45 -10.46 -21.93
CA LEU A 144 8.87 -10.53 -20.53
C LEU A 144 7.70 -11.02 -19.68
N PRO A 145 7.46 -12.35 -19.60
CA PRO A 145 6.26 -12.92 -19.00
C PRO A 145 6.12 -12.65 -17.49
N GLY A 146 7.20 -12.22 -16.82
CA GLY A 146 7.14 -11.81 -15.41
C GLY A 146 6.40 -10.48 -15.16
N VAL A 147 6.15 -9.66 -16.18
CA VAL A 147 5.43 -8.38 -16.01
C VAL A 147 4.00 -8.65 -15.58
N GLY A 148 3.60 -8.07 -14.44
CA GLY A 148 2.27 -8.26 -13.86
C GLY A 148 2.15 -9.52 -13.00
N GLN A 149 3.17 -10.37 -12.94
CA GLN A 149 3.17 -11.56 -12.07
C GLN A 149 3.74 -11.25 -10.69
N ASN A 150 3.67 -12.23 -9.79
CA ASN A 150 4.27 -12.16 -8.45
C ASN A 150 3.76 -10.97 -7.62
N LEU A 151 2.49 -10.59 -7.79
CA LEU A 151 1.86 -9.57 -6.94
C LEU A 151 1.83 -10.10 -5.51
N GLN A 152 2.32 -9.29 -4.59
CA GLN A 152 2.38 -9.58 -3.17
C GLN A 152 1.73 -8.43 -2.43
N ASP A 153 1.03 -8.77 -1.36
CA ASP A 153 0.40 -7.81 -0.48
C ASP A 153 0.25 -8.46 0.89
N HIS A 154 0.25 -7.66 1.95
CA HIS A 154 0.03 -8.15 3.30
C HIS A 154 -1.46 -8.43 3.50
N VAL A 155 -1.79 -9.51 4.21
CA VAL A 155 -3.18 -9.87 4.48
C VAL A 155 -3.44 -9.80 5.96
N SER A 156 -4.50 -9.12 6.35
CA SER A 156 -4.89 -8.95 7.74
C SER A 156 -6.36 -9.32 7.91
N VAL A 157 -6.67 -9.95 9.05
CA VAL A 157 -8.04 -10.13 9.51
C VAL A 157 -8.36 -9.04 10.51
N TYR A 158 -9.62 -8.60 10.60
CA TYR A 158 -10.03 -7.49 11.49
C TYR A 158 -9.67 -7.70 12.96
N GLY A 159 -9.43 -8.96 13.36
CA GLY A 159 -8.88 -9.31 14.66
C GLY A 159 -9.92 -9.27 15.76
N LEU A 160 -9.46 -9.02 16.99
CA LEU A 160 -10.29 -9.04 18.19
C LEU A 160 -10.44 -7.62 18.73
N SER A 161 -11.67 -7.23 19.07
CA SER A 161 -11.98 -5.94 19.70
C SER A 161 -12.46 -6.12 21.13
N TRP A 162 -12.02 -5.23 22.01
CA TRP A 162 -12.48 -5.15 23.40
C TRP A 162 -13.03 -3.77 23.68
N THR A 163 -14.21 -3.71 24.30
CA THR A 163 -14.81 -2.44 24.73
C THR A 163 -14.23 -1.99 26.05
N VAL A 164 -14.16 -0.67 26.24
CA VAL A 164 -13.64 -0.06 27.48
C VAL A 164 -14.61 1.00 28.00
N ARG A 165 -14.34 1.51 29.21
CA ARG A 165 -15.07 2.67 29.72
C ARG A 165 -14.78 3.90 28.87
N LYS A 166 -15.81 4.71 28.64
CA LYS A 166 -15.72 5.96 27.87
C LYS A 166 -14.61 6.87 28.39
N GLY A 167 -13.82 7.47 27.50
CA GLY A 167 -12.73 8.39 27.77
C GLY A 167 -11.35 7.74 27.89
N LEU A 168 -11.21 6.43 27.67
CA LEU A 168 -9.92 5.71 27.76
C LEU A 168 -9.26 5.47 26.40
N THR A 169 -10.00 5.58 25.30
CA THR A 169 -9.50 5.30 23.93
C THR A 169 -9.92 6.40 22.97
N ASN A 170 -9.46 6.34 21.72
CA ASN A 170 -9.85 7.33 20.72
C ASN A 170 -11.32 7.14 20.35
N SER A 171 -12.13 8.17 20.60
CA SER A 171 -13.53 8.20 20.22
C SER A 171 -13.69 8.84 18.84
N PHE A 172 -14.20 8.07 17.88
CA PHE A 172 -14.49 8.59 16.53
C PHE A 172 -15.48 9.76 16.57
N ILE A 173 -16.47 9.68 17.46
CA ILE A 173 -17.51 10.72 17.61
C ILE A 173 -16.89 11.99 18.22
N ASP A 174 -16.07 11.85 19.27
CA ASP A 174 -15.47 13.01 19.90
C ASP A 174 -14.41 13.65 19.00
N ALA A 175 -13.74 12.87 18.14
CA ALA A 175 -12.80 13.39 17.14
C ALA A 175 -13.46 14.36 16.15
N LEU A 176 -14.73 14.16 15.83
CA LEU A 176 -15.50 15.02 14.93
C LEU A 176 -16.22 16.18 15.65
N SER A 177 -16.05 16.32 16.97
CA SER A 177 -16.69 17.42 17.70
C SER A 177 -16.11 18.79 17.31
N PRO A 178 -16.90 19.89 17.40
CA PRO A 178 -16.41 21.24 17.12
C PRO A 178 -15.18 21.64 17.97
N LEU A 179 -15.10 21.13 19.20
CA LEU A 179 -13.96 21.39 20.08
C LEU A 179 -12.68 20.70 19.58
N SER A 180 -12.78 19.42 19.20
CA SER A 180 -11.66 18.66 18.61
C SER A 180 -11.19 19.29 17.30
N LEU A 181 -12.12 19.72 16.45
CA LEU A 181 -11.80 20.43 15.22
C LEU A 181 -11.10 21.76 15.49
N ARG A 182 -11.60 22.57 16.43
CA ARG A 182 -10.95 23.83 16.82
C ARG A 182 -9.53 23.57 17.30
N ARG A 183 -9.36 22.62 18.23
CA ARG A 183 -8.04 22.26 18.79
C ARG A 183 -7.06 21.82 17.71
N TYR A 184 -7.52 21.03 16.74
CA TYR A 184 -6.68 20.63 15.62
C TYR A 184 -6.28 21.83 14.74
N ILE A 185 -7.23 22.71 14.40
CA ILE A 185 -6.96 23.87 13.54
C ILE A 185 -6.00 24.86 14.22
N THR A 186 -6.20 25.16 15.50
CA THR A 186 -5.44 26.20 16.21
C THR A 186 -4.13 25.70 16.81
N GLU A 187 -4.12 24.48 17.36
CA GLU A 187 -2.99 23.95 18.14
C GLU A 187 -2.30 22.76 17.47
N ARG A 188 -2.88 22.19 16.40
CA ARG A 188 -2.42 20.93 15.78
C ARG A 188 -2.37 19.76 16.78
N GLN A 189 -3.31 19.75 17.72
CA GLN A 189 -3.42 18.75 18.77
C GLN A 189 -4.79 18.08 18.78
N GLY A 190 -4.89 17.01 19.57
CA GLY A 190 -6.14 16.28 19.80
C GLY A 190 -6.28 15.06 18.90
N PRO A 191 -7.44 14.40 18.94
CA PRO A 191 -7.66 13.10 18.29
C PRO A 191 -7.53 13.13 16.76
N LEU A 192 -7.64 14.30 16.12
CA LEU A 192 -7.44 14.47 14.68
C LEU A 192 -5.96 14.59 14.27
N ALA A 193 -5.05 14.77 15.23
CA ALA A 193 -3.61 14.88 14.99
C ALA A 193 -2.85 13.56 15.20
N THR A 194 -3.55 12.48 15.55
CA THR A 194 -2.94 11.17 15.84
C THR A 194 -3.50 10.09 14.92
N SER A 195 -2.65 9.11 14.58
CA SER A 195 -3.11 7.85 14.00
C SER A 195 -3.88 7.05 15.06
N PRO A 196 -4.94 6.31 14.70
CA PRO A 196 -5.60 5.39 15.62
C PRO A 196 -4.73 4.18 15.97
N GLU A 197 -3.74 3.83 15.15
CA GLU A 197 -2.75 2.81 15.48
C GLU A 197 -1.73 3.35 16.49
N LEU A 198 -1.65 2.72 17.66
CA LEU A 198 -0.78 3.16 18.75
C LEU A 198 0.57 2.47 18.72
N VAL A 199 0.57 1.15 18.51
CA VAL A 199 1.74 0.29 18.62
C VAL A 199 1.62 -0.80 17.57
N SER A 200 2.74 -1.11 16.92
CA SER A 200 2.92 -2.28 16.08
C SER A 200 3.98 -3.20 16.68
N ALA A 201 3.74 -4.51 16.65
CA ALA A 201 4.74 -5.52 17.01
C ALA A 201 4.90 -6.52 15.87
N TRP A 202 6.14 -6.95 15.61
CA TRP A 202 6.41 -8.05 14.68
C TRP A 202 6.75 -9.29 15.49
N VAL A 203 6.04 -10.38 15.22
CA VAL A 203 6.18 -11.64 15.94
C VAL A 203 6.36 -12.79 14.96
N LYS A 204 7.04 -13.82 15.45
CA LYS A 204 7.09 -15.12 14.79
C LYS A 204 5.85 -15.90 15.23
N SER A 205 5.06 -16.39 14.28
CA SER A 205 3.84 -17.16 14.54
C SER A 205 4.10 -18.61 14.95
N SER A 206 5.29 -19.14 14.64
CA SER A 206 5.72 -20.51 14.92
C SER A 206 6.98 -20.51 15.78
N GLU A 207 7.19 -21.60 16.52
CA GLU A 207 8.43 -21.83 17.28
C GLU A 207 9.58 -22.30 16.38
N GLU A 208 9.30 -22.62 15.12
CA GLU A 208 10.26 -23.08 14.13
C GLU A 208 10.82 -21.93 13.28
N GLY A 209 12.09 -22.08 12.88
CA GLY A 209 12.79 -21.14 12.00
C GLY A 209 13.50 -20.01 12.73
N ASP A 210 13.96 -19.02 11.97
CA ASP A 210 14.71 -17.89 12.51
C ASP A 210 13.77 -16.89 13.23
N PRO A 211 13.96 -16.63 14.53
CA PRO A 211 13.14 -15.66 15.26
C PRO A 211 13.33 -14.22 14.75
N GLY A 212 14.45 -13.91 14.10
CA GLY A 212 14.72 -12.62 13.44
C GLY A 212 13.94 -12.41 12.14
N TRP A 213 13.30 -13.46 11.61
CA TRP A 213 12.48 -13.43 10.40
C TRP A 213 11.01 -13.66 10.73
N MET A 214 10.44 -12.67 11.43
CA MET A 214 9.04 -12.61 11.84
C MET A 214 8.10 -12.77 10.64
N ASP A 215 6.86 -13.19 10.83
CA ASP A 215 5.90 -13.40 9.72
C ASP A 215 4.53 -12.77 9.99
N THR A 216 4.33 -12.26 11.21
CA THR A 216 3.10 -11.62 11.64
C THR A 216 3.39 -10.22 12.18
N GLN A 217 2.61 -9.23 11.75
CA GLN A 217 2.52 -7.92 12.38
C GLN A 217 1.22 -7.85 13.18
N LEU A 218 1.34 -7.44 14.45
CA LEU A 218 0.24 -7.17 15.35
C LEU A 218 0.05 -5.66 15.41
N PHE A 219 -1.07 -5.18 14.87
CA PHE A 219 -1.48 -3.79 14.94
C PHE A 219 -2.36 -3.60 16.18
N LEU A 220 -1.94 -2.76 17.14
CA LEU A 220 -2.76 -2.36 18.28
C LEU A 220 -3.41 -1.00 17.98
N ILE A 221 -4.71 -1.03 17.75
CA ILE A 221 -5.50 0.11 17.32
C ILE A 221 -6.36 0.59 18.48
N SER A 222 -6.29 1.88 18.82
CA SER A 222 -7.06 2.54 19.90
C SER A 222 -8.54 2.78 19.58
N GLN A 223 -9.11 1.94 18.72
CA GLN A 223 -10.50 1.97 18.29
C GLN A 223 -11.01 0.54 18.12
N THR A 224 -12.31 0.34 18.30
CA THR A 224 -12.96 -0.93 17.92
C THR A 224 -13.08 -1.00 16.39
N SER A 225 -13.12 -2.21 15.83
CA SER A 225 -13.43 -2.40 14.39
C SER A 225 -14.84 -1.95 14.01
N ALA A 226 -15.66 -1.61 15.01
CA ALA A 226 -17.03 -1.13 14.91
C ALA A 226 -17.14 0.41 14.95
N ALA A 227 -16.01 1.11 15.06
CA ALA A 227 -15.98 2.56 15.22
C ALA A 227 -16.59 3.32 14.03
N ASP A 228 -16.62 2.70 12.85
CA ASP A 228 -17.21 3.23 11.62
C ASP A 228 -18.74 3.03 11.52
N LYS A 229 -19.36 2.39 12.52
CA LYS A 229 -20.80 2.07 12.58
C LYS A 229 -21.32 1.22 11.42
N GLY A 230 -20.52 0.30 10.90
CA GLY A 230 -21.01 -0.74 9.99
C GLY A 230 -20.65 -0.54 8.52
N PHE A 231 -19.66 0.29 8.21
CA PHE A 231 -19.09 0.33 6.84
C PHE A 231 -18.41 -1.01 6.49
N ALA A 232 -17.94 -1.76 7.49
CA ALA A 232 -17.44 -3.12 7.33
C ALA A 232 -18.07 -4.10 8.35
N TYR A 233 -18.53 -5.27 7.88
CA TYR A 233 -18.98 -6.41 8.71
C TYR A 233 -20.04 -6.08 9.76
N GLU A 234 -21.09 -5.38 9.36
CA GLU A 234 -22.18 -4.95 10.24
C GLU A 234 -22.76 -6.07 11.11
N SER A 235 -22.94 -7.26 10.53
CA SER A 235 -23.48 -8.42 11.23
C SER A 235 -22.62 -8.91 12.40
N TYR A 236 -21.29 -8.69 12.34
CA TYR A 236 -20.35 -9.15 13.35
C TYR A 236 -20.13 -8.12 14.47
N PHE A 237 -20.19 -6.82 14.15
CA PHE A 237 -19.80 -5.76 15.07
C PHE A 237 -20.96 -4.91 15.64
N LYS A 238 -22.21 -5.16 15.22
CA LYS A 238 -23.40 -4.39 15.64
C LYS A 238 -23.52 -4.13 17.15
N ASP A 239 -23.16 -5.11 17.97
CA ASP A 239 -23.41 -5.05 19.42
C ASP A 239 -22.47 -4.07 20.14
N ILE A 240 -21.35 -3.71 19.49
CA ILE A 240 -20.35 -2.78 20.01
C ILE A 240 -20.31 -1.45 19.25
N TYR A 241 -21.36 -1.13 18.48
CA TYR A 241 -21.47 0.11 17.71
C TYR A 241 -21.34 1.36 18.56
N GLY A 242 -20.44 2.26 18.13
CA GLY A 242 -20.17 3.51 18.82
C GLY A 242 -19.57 3.34 20.22
N GLN A 243 -19.26 2.11 20.64
CA GLN A 243 -18.56 1.87 21.89
C GLN A 243 -17.06 2.10 21.69
N GLU A 244 -16.46 2.75 22.69
CA GLU A 244 -15.02 2.92 22.80
C GLU A 244 -14.34 1.59 23.12
N GLY A 245 -13.10 1.45 22.67
CA GLY A 245 -12.36 0.21 22.79
C GLY A 245 -11.09 0.22 21.98
N PHE A 246 -10.42 -0.92 21.97
CA PHE A 246 -9.23 -1.15 21.16
C PHE A 246 -9.34 -2.47 20.41
N THR A 247 -8.54 -2.60 19.35
CA THR A 247 -8.50 -3.78 18.50
C THR A 247 -7.07 -4.27 18.37
N LEU A 248 -6.87 -5.58 18.54
CA LEU A 248 -5.65 -6.26 18.14
C LEU A 248 -5.89 -6.91 16.79
N ARG A 249 -5.24 -6.39 15.76
CA ARG A 249 -5.38 -6.85 14.38
C ARG A 249 -4.11 -7.59 13.96
N PRO A 250 -4.13 -8.91 13.71
CA PRO A 250 -2.99 -9.62 13.16
C PRO A 250 -2.96 -9.49 11.63
N GLY A 251 -1.75 -9.38 11.06
CA GLY A 251 -1.51 -9.36 9.63
C GLY A 251 -0.31 -10.21 9.23
N ALA A 252 -0.49 -11.07 8.24
CA ALA A 252 0.56 -11.80 7.57
C ALA A 252 1.41 -10.83 6.74
N VAL A 253 2.69 -10.70 7.09
CA VAL A 253 3.63 -9.81 6.38
C VAL A 253 4.51 -10.54 5.37
N ARG A 254 4.48 -11.88 5.38
CA ARG A 254 5.18 -12.73 4.41
C ARG A 254 4.28 -13.82 3.85
N PRO A 255 3.10 -13.46 3.29
CA PRO A 255 2.20 -14.46 2.75
C PRO A 255 2.85 -15.18 1.57
N LYS A 256 2.51 -16.47 1.41
CA LYS A 256 2.95 -17.31 0.29
C LYS A 256 2.05 -17.17 -0.94
N SER A 257 0.81 -16.70 -0.76
CA SER A 257 -0.09 -16.36 -1.85
C SER A 257 0.59 -15.36 -2.80
N ARG A 258 0.38 -15.54 -4.10
CA ARG A 258 0.88 -14.63 -5.14
C ARG A 258 -0.26 -14.26 -6.05
N GLY A 259 -0.53 -12.99 -6.24
CA GLY A 259 -1.50 -12.51 -7.21
C GLY A 259 -0.88 -12.20 -8.57
N PHE A 260 -1.66 -11.52 -9.39
CA PHE A 260 -1.23 -10.93 -10.65
C PHE A 260 -2.02 -9.65 -11.00
N VAL A 261 -1.44 -8.86 -11.89
CA VAL A 261 -2.04 -7.73 -12.58
C VAL A 261 -2.04 -8.06 -14.07
N ALA A 262 -3.21 -8.06 -14.69
CA ALA A 262 -3.36 -8.32 -16.12
C ALA A 262 -3.96 -7.11 -16.84
N LEU A 263 -4.05 -7.20 -18.16
CA LEU A 263 -4.89 -6.29 -18.95
C LEU A 263 -6.28 -6.92 -19.07
N GLY A 264 -7.32 -6.13 -18.84
CA GLY A 264 -8.70 -6.54 -19.15
C GLY A 264 -9.10 -6.14 -20.56
N SER A 265 -8.46 -5.09 -21.06
CA SER A 265 -8.60 -4.56 -22.40
C SER A 265 -7.38 -3.69 -22.73
N SER A 266 -7.33 -3.15 -23.95
CA SER A 266 -6.36 -2.12 -24.32
C SER A 266 -6.70 -0.73 -23.73
N ASP A 267 -7.79 -0.61 -22.95
CA ASP A 267 -8.16 0.63 -22.26
C ASP A 267 -7.30 0.81 -21.00
N PRO A 268 -6.51 1.91 -20.91
CA PRO A 268 -5.70 2.21 -19.73
C PRO A 268 -6.51 2.46 -18.45
N GLN A 269 -7.84 2.49 -18.49
CA GLN A 269 -8.69 2.72 -17.31
C GLN A 269 -9.26 1.46 -16.66
N GLN A 270 -9.19 0.29 -17.29
CA GLN A 270 -9.75 -0.96 -16.75
C GLN A 270 -8.65 -1.88 -16.18
N PRO A 271 -8.63 -2.21 -14.88
CA PRO A 271 -7.65 -3.16 -14.35
C PRO A 271 -8.31 -4.44 -13.81
N PRO A 272 -8.04 -5.62 -14.40
CA PRO A 272 -8.15 -6.88 -13.67
C PRO A 272 -6.90 -7.04 -12.81
N VAL A 273 -7.08 -6.88 -11.51
CA VAL A 273 -6.10 -7.23 -10.48
C VAL A 273 -6.69 -8.35 -9.67
N ASP A 274 -5.93 -9.42 -9.49
CA ASP A 274 -6.31 -10.51 -8.62
C ASP A 274 -5.16 -10.79 -7.64
N PRO A 275 -5.27 -10.32 -6.39
CA PRO A 275 -4.28 -10.59 -5.35
C PRO A 275 -4.18 -12.07 -4.99
N ARG A 276 -5.21 -12.87 -5.30
CA ARG A 276 -5.37 -14.25 -4.86
C ARG A 276 -5.11 -14.41 -3.36
N TYR A 277 -5.67 -13.51 -2.56
CA TYR A 277 -5.55 -13.54 -1.10
C TYR A 277 -5.94 -14.92 -0.57
N LEU A 278 -5.13 -15.45 0.35
CA LEU A 278 -5.38 -16.74 1.02
C LEU A 278 -5.44 -17.95 0.07
N SER A 279 -4.93 -17.82 -1.15
CA SER A 279 -4.84 -18.94 -2.10
C SER A 279 -3.84 -20.01 -1.66
N HIS A 280 -2.84 -19.64 -0.86
CA HIS A 280 -1.93 -20.60 -0.24
C HIS A 280 -2.43 -21.01 1.16
N PRO A 281 -2.55 -22.32 1.46
CA PRO A 281 -3.14 -22.80 2.72
C PRO A 281 -2.38 -22.36 3.98
N ASP A 282 -1.06 -22.15 3.87
CA ASP A 282 -0.26 -21.64 4.99
C ASP A 282 -0.67 -20.24 5.44
N ASP A 283 -1.17 -19.40 4.53
CA ASP A 283 -1.58 -18.04 4.88
C ASP A 283 -2.87 -18.05 5.73
N VAL A 284 -3.74 -19.03 5.48
CA VAL A 284 -4.94 -19.26 6.30
C VAL A 284 -4.53 -19.76 7.68
N ARG A 285 -3.63 -20.77 7.75
CA ARG A 285 -3.14 -21.34 9.01
C ARG A 285 -2.41 -20.31 9.88
N LEU A 286 -1.72 -19.37 9.25
CA LEU A 286 -1.04 -18.27 9.94
C LEU A 286 -2.03 -17.32 10.64
N LEU A 287 -3.18 -17.05 10.01
CA LEU A 287 -4.16 -16.08 10.50
C LEU A 287 -5.22 -16.71 11.42
N VAL A 288 -5.53 -17.99 11.21
CA VAL A 288 -6.49 -18.78 11.97
C VAL A 288 -5.75 -19.98 12.49
N LYS A 289 -5.17 -19.85 13.69
CA LYS A 289 -4.51 -20.99 14.35
C LYS A 289 -5.61 -21.99 14.71
N ASP A 290 -5.61 -23.14 14.04
CA ASP A 290 -6.51 -24.25 14.34
C ASP A 290 -6.07 -24.85 15.68
N GLU A 291 -6.92 -24.77 16.71
CA GLU A 291 -6.73 -25.55 17.94
C GLU A 291 -7.22 -26.97 17.67
N SER A 292 -6.40 -27.76 16.98
CA SER A 292 -6.58 -29.21 16.83
C SER A 292 -5.69 -29.96 17.80
#